data_AF-A0A0B6Z2K0-F1
#
_entry.id   AF-A0A0B6Z2K0-F1
#
_cell.length_a   1.000
_cell.length_b   1.000
_cell.length_c   1.000
_cell.angle_alpha   90.00
_cell.angle_beta   90.00
_cell.angle_gamma   90.00
#
_symmetry.space_group_name_H-M   'P 1'
#
loop_
_entity.id
_entity.type
_entity.pdbx_description
1 polymer ?
#
loop_
_entity_poly.entity_id
_entity_poly.type
_entity_poly.pdbx_seq_one_letter_code
_entity_poly.pdbx_strand_id
1 'polypeptide(L)'
;MEPLDIAVSGSCNIRNKEYIISLECKGSESMTVQVEERLLSDQWRSTFDVQYVEDLTRKTGNFKQFNIFVNMLESAISKTSESVSLDLLTYNDLESLRQKKNGVSSSIKPTTSASRANHLTTKRYLILTYTVEFDRIHYPLPLQYFGKPDPRVLQEEIKSLKIELARVKQSQPLGDSRMEKLLRDYRRLEREKN
;
A
#
# COMPACT_ATOMS: atom_id res chain seq x y z
N MET A 1 -14.65 -15.70 13.30
CA MET A 1 -13.82 -14.51 13.03
C MET A 1 -13.80 -14.39 11.51
N GLU A 2 -14.48 -13.40 10.94
CA GLU A 2 -14.50 -13.24 9.48
C GLU A 2 -13.08 -12.96 8.96
N PRO A 3 -12.71 -13.49 7.77
CA PRO A 3 -11.45 -13.10 7.15
C PRO A 3 -11.49 -11.59 6.89
N LEU A 4 -10.57 -10.84 7.51
CA LEU A 4 -10.38 -9.43 7.19
C LEU A 4 -9.74 -9.33 5.81
N ASP A 5 -10.58 -9.31 4.77
CA ASP A 5 -10.18 -8.94 3.43
C ASP A 5 -9.96 -7.42 3.40
N ILE A 6 -8.78 -6.99 3.82
CA ILE A 6 -8.38 -5.57 3.80
C ILE A 6 -7.72 -5.29 2.47
N ALA A 7 -8.28 -4.35 1.71
CA ALA A 7 -7.64 -3.79 0.52
C ALA A 7 -7.70 -2.26 0.63
N VAL A 8 -6.54 -1.65 0.91
CA VAL A 8 -6.40 -0.20 1.05
C VAL A 8 -5.26 0.29 0.17
N SER A 9 -5.45 1.44 -0.48
CA SER A 9 -4.41 2.12 -1.25
C SER A 9 -4.44 3.61 -0.98
N GLY A 10 -3.27 4.24 -0.86
CA GLY A 10 -3.15 5.68 -0.61
C GLY A 10 -1.94 6.28 -1.30
N SER A 11 -2.05 7.56 -1.70
CA SER A 11 -0.93 8.30 -2.26
C SER A 11 -0.10 8.96 -1.16
N CYS A 12 1.22 8.83 -1.26
CA CYS A 12 2.17 9.44 -0.36
C CYS A 12 3.26 10.18 -1.16
N ASN A 13 3.66 11.34 -0.64
CA ASN A 13 4.77 12.11 -1.19
C ASN A 13 5.99 11.85 -0.31
N ILE A 14 6.98 11.17 -0.87
CA ILE A 14 8.22 10.82 -0.18
C ILE A 14 9.37 11.41 -0.99
N ARG A 15 10.08 12.38 -0.39
CA ARG A 15 11.27 13.02 -0.98
C ARG A 15 11.03 13.59 -2.39
N ASN A 16 9.93 14.34 -2.54
CA ASN A 16 9.46 14.96 -3.81
C ASN A 16 9.10 13.97 -4.92
N LYS A 17 8.86 12.70 -4.58
CA LYS A 17 8.30 11.71 -5.49
C LYS A 17 6.95 11.23 -4.95
N GLU A 18 5.99 11.06 -5.85
CA GLU A 18 4.68 10.54 -5.51
C GLU A 18 4.68 9.03 -5.70
N TYR A 19 4.32 8.33 -4.63
CA TYR A 19 4.15 6.89 -4.62
C TYR A 19 2.72 6.52 -4.22
N ILE A 20 2.24 5.43 -4.79
CA ILE A 20 0.99 4.78 -4.40
C ILE A 20 1.38 3.56 -3.54
N ILE A 21 0.95 3.55 -2.29
CA ILE A 21 1.16 2.43 -1.38
C ILE A 21 -0.16 1.68 -1.26
N SER A 22 -0.11 0.38 -1.48
CA SER A 22 -1.26 -0.52 -1.36
C SER A 22 -0.96 -1.64 -0.38
N LEU A 23 -1.94 -1.97 0.45
CA LEU A 23 -1.94 -3.09 1.38
C LEU A 23 -3.13 -3.98 1.05
N GLU A 24 -2.85 -5.26 0.84
CA GLU A 24 -3.83 -6.31 0.56
C GLU A 24 -3.62 -7.45 1.56
N CYS A 25 -4.62 -7.74 2.39
CA CYS A 25 -4.66 -8.92 3.24
C CYS A 25 -5.74 -9.85 2.69
N LYS A 26 -5.35 -11.10 2.39
CA LYS A 26 -6.29 -12.16 2.03
C LYS A 26 -6.40 -13.10 3.22
N GLY A 27 -7.50 -13.01 3.97
CA GLY A 27 -7.63 -13.70 5.25
C GLY A 27 -6.65 -13.19 6.32
N SER A 28 -6.30 -14.07 7.28
CA SER A 28 -5.52 -13.71 8.48
C SER A 28 -4.10 -14.27 8.52
N GLU A 29 -3.61 -14.82 7.40
CA GLU A 29 -2.35 -15.57 7.36
C GLU A 29 -1.20 -14.79 6.72
N SER A 30 -1.50 -13.79 5.87
CA SER A 30 -0.47 -12.97 5.22
C SER A 30 -0.99 -11.60 4.80
N MET A 31 -0.06 -10.65 4.73
CA MET A 31 -0.29 -9.33 4.15
C MET A 31 0.63 -9.11 2.97
N THR A 32 0.12 -8.50 1.91
CA THR A 32 0.91 -8.09 0.75
C THR A 32 0.97 -6.57 0.69
N VAL A 33 2.20 -6.05 0.64
CA VAL A 33 2.47 -4.63 0.53
C VAL A 33 3.04 -4.35 -0.85
N GLN A 34 2.46 -3.37 -1.53
CA GLN A 34 2.90 -2.88 -2.83
C GLN A 34 3.16 -1.38 -2.76
N VAL A 35 4.23 -0.94 -3.42
CA VAL A 35 4.58 0.46 -3.61
C VAL A 35 4.81 0.67 -5.10
N GLU A 36 4.15 1.65 -5.68
CA GLU A 36 4.29 2.03 -7.08
C GLU A 36 4.73 3.49 -7.20
N GLU A 37 5.76 3.76 -7.99
CA GLU A 37 6.16 5.13 -8.34
C GLU A 37 5.26 5.66 -9.47
N ARG A 38 4.50 6.72 -9.20
CA ARG A 38 3.44 7.20 -10.09
C ARG A 38 3.93 7.61 -11.48
N LEU A 39 5.16 8.12 -11.59
CA LEU A 39 5.72 8.63 -12.85
C LEU A 39 6.44 7.56 -13.69
N LEU A 40 7.14 6.64 -13.05
CA LEU A 40 7.97 5.64 -13.73
C LEU A 40 7.28 4.28 -13.86
N SER A 41 6.16 4.10 -13.14
CA SER A 41 5.44 2.84 -12.97
C SER A 41 6.32 1.71 -12.43
N ASP A 42 7.40 2.06 -11.73
CA ASP A 42 8.24 1.09 -11.04
C ASP A 42 7.49 0.57 -9.82
N GLN A 43 7.37 -0.76 -9.71
CA GLN A 43 6.64 -1.41 -8.64
C GLN A 43 7.59 -2.20 -7.73
N TRP A 44 7.31 -2.15 -6.44
CA TRP A 44 7.90 -2.98 -5.42
C TRP A 44 6.80 -3.70 -4.67
N ARG A 45 6.87 -5.03 -4.57
CA ARG A 45 5.83 -5.85 -3.95
C ARG A 45 6.46 -6.94 -3.09
N SER A 46 5.92 -7.17 -1.91
CA SER A 46 6.31 -8.30 -1.06
C SER A 46 5.17 -8.75 -0.17
N THR A 47 5.09 -10.06 0.05
CA THR A 47 4.12 -10.70 0.92
C THR A 47 4.83 -11.16 2.19
N PHE A 48 4.23 -10.88 3.33
CA PHE A 48 4.74 -11.21 4.66
C PHE A 48 3.71 -12.06 5.39
N ASP A 49 4.17 -13.17 5.97
CA ASP A 49 3.34 -14.00 6.84
C ASP A 49 3.26 -13.43 8.27
N VAL A 50 2.38 -14.01 9.08
CA VAL A 50 2.19 -13.65 10.50
C VAL A 50 3.50 -13.71 11.28
N GLN A 51 4.24 -14.81 11.14
CA GLN A 51 5.47 -15.06 11.91
C GLN A 51 6.54 -14.02 11.63
N TYR A 52 6.74 -13.66 10.36
CA TYR A 52 7.72 -12.69 9.93
C TYR A 52 7.46 -11.31 10.53
N VAL A 53 6.21 -10.83 10.50
CA VAL A 53 5.83 -9.52 11.03
C VAL A 53 6.00 -9.47 12.55
N GLU A 54 5.59 -10.52 13.24
CA GLU A 54 5.73 -10.62 14.69
C GLU A 54 7.20 -10.67 15.12
N ASP A 55 8.05 -11.41 14.40
CA ASP A 55 9.48 -11.44 14.64
C ASP A 55 10.17 -10.11 14.30
N LEU A 56 9.73 -9.43 13.24
CA LEU A 56 10.22 -8.10 12.88
C LEU A 56 9.98 -7.11 14.03
N THR A 57 8.76 -7.06 14.55
CA THR A 57 8.39 -6.13 15.64
C THR A 57 9.04 -6.49 16.97
N ARG A 58 9.28 -7.79 17.22
CA ARG A 58 10.07 -8.24 18.36
C ARG A 58 11.52 -7.78 18.28
N LYS A 59 12.14 -7.88 17.10
CA LYS A 59 13.54 -7.46 16.86
C LYS A 59 13.74 -5.96 17.02
N THR A 60 12.71 -5.14 16.80
CA THR A 60 12.79 -3.69 17.03
C THR A 60 12.59 -3.29 18.50
N GLY A 61 12.33 -4.25 19.39
CA GLY A 61 12.12 -4.02 20.83
C GLY A 61 10.70 -3.59 21.20
N ASN A 62 9.77 -3.54 20.23
CA ASN A 62 8.38 -3.14 20.45
C ASN A 62 7.46 -4.11 19.71
N PHE A 63 7.11 -5.20 20.37
CA PHE A 63 6.28 -6.25 19.79
C PHE A 63 4.87 -5.73 19.42
N LYS A 64 4.39 -6.17 18.25
CA LYS A 64 3.03 -5.96 17.78
C LYS A 64 2.51 -7.27 17.18
N GLN A 65 1.31 -7.66 17.59
CA GLN A 65 0.59 -8.76 16.95
C GLN A 65 0.32 -8.41 15.48
N PHE A 66 0.27 -9.42 14.62
CA PHE A 66 0.08 -9.23 13.18
C PHE A 66 -1.12 -8.32 12.84
N ASN A 67 -2.31 -8.59 13.40
CA ASN A 67 -3.51 -7.79 13.14
C ASN A 67 -3.35 -6.32 13.56
N ILE A 68 -2.66 -6.06 14.67
CA ILE A 68 -2.39 -4.70 15.14
C ILE A 68 -1.45 -4.00 14.15
N PHE A 69 -0.41 -4.70 13.69
CA PHE A 69 0.52 -4.17 12.70
C PHE A 69 -0.17 -3.83 11.37
N VAL A 70 -1.06 -4.70 10.90
CA VAL A 70 -1.89 -4.46 9.70
C VAL A 70 -2.74 -3.21 9.87
N ASN A 71 -3.46 -3.07 10.99
CA ASN A 71 -4.28 -1.88 11.26
C ASN A 71 -3.44 -0.59 11.38
N MET A 72 -2.25 -0.67 11.98
CA MET A 72 -1.31 0.44 12.02
C MET A 72 -0.87 0.85 10.62
N LEU A 73 -0.58 -0.12 9.76
CA LEU A 73 -0.17 0.14 8.38
C LEU A 73 -1.33 0.71 7.54
N GLU A 74 -2.54 0.15 7.66
CA GLU A 74 -3.76 0.68 7.04
C GLU A 74 -4.02 2.14 7.46
N SER A 75 -3.91 2.43 8.75
CA SER A 75 -4.09 3.79 9.28
C SER A 75 -3.04 4.76 8.76
N ALA A 76 -1.80 4.28 8.59
CA ALA A 76 -0.72 5.09 8.03
C ALA A 76 -0.91 5.37 6.53
N ILE A 77 -1.43 4.41 5.77
CA ILE A 77 -1.78 4.57 4.34
C ILE A 77 -2.95 5.56 4.19
N SER A 78 -3.97 5.42 5.04
CA SER A 78 -5.18 6.25 5.03
C SER A 78 -4.97 7.63 5.67
N LYS A 79 -3.81 7.84 6.32
CA LYS A 79 -3.46 9.06 7.09
C LYS A 79 -4.51 9.39 8.16
N THR A 80 -5.08 8.38 8.80
CA THR A 80 -6.12 8.52 9.83
C THR A 80 -5.55 8.64 11.24
N SER A 81 -4.26 8.40 11.43
CA SER A 81 -3.59 8.46 12.73
C SER A 81 -2.25 9.19 12.62
N GLU A 82 -2.02 10.13 13.53
CA GLU A 82 -0.78 10.92 13.60
C GLU A 82 0.36 10.15 14.27
N SER A 83 0.05 9.09 15.02
CA SER A 83 1.05 8.25 15.71
C SER A 83 1.79 7.32 14.77
N VAL A 84 1.35 7.18 13.52
CA VAL A 84 1.97 6.32 12.51
C VAL A 84 2.30 7.13 11.26
N SER A 85 3.49 6.90 10.70
CA SER A 85 3.91 7.54 9.45
C SER A 85 4.68 6.55 8.57
N LEU A 86 4.65 6.80 7.26
CA LEU A 86 5.33 5.97 6.26
C LEU A 86 6.46 6.76 5.59
N ASP A 87 7.57 6.08 5.41
CA ASP A 87 8.71 6.56 4.63
C ASP A 87 9.23 5.42 3.74
N LEU A 88 9.93 5.76 2.66
CA LEU A 88 10.46 4.81 1.69
C LEU A 88 11.94 5.09 1.47
N LEU A 89 12.77 4.15 1.89
CA LEU A 89 14.22 4.27 1.84
C LEU A 89 14.83 3.31 0.83
N THR A 90 15.89 3.76 0.17
CA THR A 90 16.77 2.90 -0.61
C THR A 90 17.86 2.30 0.29
N TYR A 91 18.55 1.27 -0.21
CA TYR A 91 19.71 0.72 0.50
C TYR A 91 20.79 1.78 0.81
N ASN A 92 21.05 2.68 -0.14
CA ASN A 92 22.03 3.77 0.05
C ASN A 92 21.60 4.76 1.12
N ASP A 93 20.29 5.02 1.24
CA ASP A 93 19.77 5.90 2.30
C ASP A 93 19.93 5.26 3.68
N LEU A 94 19.72 3.95 3.79
CA LEU A 94 19.96 3.19 5.02
C LEU A 94 21.43 3.23 5.42
N GLU A 95 22.37 3.04 4.48
CA GLU A 95 23.80 3.19 4.75
C GLU A 95 24.15 4.61 5.21
N SER A 96 23.61 5.63 4.53
CA SER A 96 23.84 7.03 4.87
C SER A 96 23.31 7.39 6.27
N LEU A 97 22.16 6.83 6.66
CA LEU A 97 21.60 7.00 8.01
C LEU A 97 22.44 6.27 9.07
N ARG A 98 22.98 5.09 8.77
CA ARG A 98 23.89 4.37 9.67
C ARG A 98 25.19 5.13 9.90
N GLN A 99 25.78 5.68 8.83
CA GLN A 99 27.01 6.48 8.92
C GLN A 99 26.79 7.74 9.76
N LYS A 100 25.64 8.41 9.59
CA LYS A 100 25.27 9.58 10.39
C LYS A 100 25.00 9.23 11.86
N LYS A 101 24.32 8.11 12.15
CA LYS A 101 24.01 7.67 13.52
C LYS A 101 25.27 7.23 14.30
N ASN A 102 26.28 6.74 13.60
CA ASN A 102 27.50 6.23 14.23
C ASN A 102 28.65 7.25 14.26
N GLY A 103 28.54 8.43 13.64
CA GLY A 103 29.56 9.48 13.69
C GLY A 103 30.92 9.12 13.05
N VAL A 104 31.05 7.93 12.43
CA VAL A 104 32.29 7.45 11.83
C VAL A 104 32.23 7.71 10.32
N SER A 105 32.96 8.73 9.88
CA SER A 105 33.30 8.98 8.47
C SER A 105 34.37 7.97 8.00
N SER A 106 34.05 6.67 8.01
CA SER A 106 34.91 5.67 7.39
C SER A 106 34.67 5.67 5.88
N SER A 107 35.52 6.41 5.16
CA SER A 107 35.71 6.31 3.72
C SER A 107 36.27 4.91 3.40
N ILE A 108 35.41 3.91 3.33
CA ILE A 108 35.75 2.59 2.79
C ILE A 108 34.79 2.36 1.63
N LYS A 109 35.29 2.56 0.42
CA LYS A 109 34.58 2.24 -0.82
C LYS A 109 34.27 0.73 -0.82
N PRO A 110 33.00 0.31 -0.94
CA PRO A 110 32.69 -1.11 -1.07
C PRO A 110 33.20 -1.61 -2.42
N THR A 111 34.10 -2.58 -2.41
CA THR A 111 34.47 -3.38 -3.60
C THR A 111 33.33 -4.35 -3.91
N THR A 112 32.19 -3.81 -4.35
CA THR A 112 31.02 -4.63 -4.72
C THR A 112 30.92 -4.71 -6.23
N SER A 113 30.91 -5.94 -6.74
CA SER A 113 30.71 -6.25 -8.16
C SER A 113 29.43 -5.61 -8.70
N ALA A 114 29.48 -4.99 -9.89
CA ALA A 114 28.41 -4.20 -10.49
C ALA A 114 27.02 -4.87 -10.51
N SER A 115 26.95 -6.21 -10.62
CA SER A 115 25.70 -6.98 -10.56
C SER A 115 25.03 -6.97 -9.17
N ARG A 116 25.80 -7.10 -8.08
CA ARG A 116 25.28 -7.01 -6.70
C ARG A 116 24.93 -5.57 -6.32
N ALA A 117 25.69 -4.60 -6.83
CA ALA A 117 25.39 -3.19 -6.66
C ALA A 117 24.02 -2.83 -7.26
N ASN A 118 23.72 -3.31 -8.48
CA ASN A 118 22.42 -3.09 -9.12
C ASN A 118 21.26 -3.78 -8.38
N HIS A 119 21.50 -4.93 -7.75
CA HIS A 119 20.44 -5.64 -7.02
C HIS A 119 20.11 -4.99 -5.66
N LEU A 120 21.09 -4.30 -5.05
CA LEU A 120 20.92 -3.54 -3.81
C LEU A 120 20.28 -2.16 -4.06
N THR A 121 20.55 -1.54 -5.22
CA THR A 121 19.96 -0.22 -5.57
C THR A 121 18.48 -0.31 -5.93
N THR A 122 18.00 -1.48 -6.37
CA THR A 122 16.59 -1.67 -6.73
C THR A 122 15.71 -2.05 -5.55
N LYS A 123 16.26 -2.57 -4.44
CA LYS A 123 15.46 -2.83 -3.23
C LYS A 123 14.99 -1.52 -2.60
N ARG A 124 13.77 -1.56 -2.05
CA ARG A 124 13.18 -0.48 -1.27
C ARG A 124 12.78 -1.00 0.09
N TYR A 125 12.83 -0.14 1.09
CA TYR A 125 12.41 -0.45 2.45
C TYR A 125 11.30 0.52 2.81
N LEU A 126 10.09 0.01 2.94
CA LEU A 126 8.99 0.77 3.50
C LEU A 126 9.15 0.81 5.02
N ILE A 127 9.26 1.99 5.59
CA ILE A 127 9.47 2.18 7.02
C ILE A 127 8.15 2.62 7.63
N LEU A 128 7.52 1.74 8.40
CA LEU A 128 6.44 2.13 9.29
C LEU A 128 7.07 2.71 10.57
N THR A 129 6.86 4.00 10.80
CA THR A 129 7.32 4.68 12.00
C THR A 129 6.16 4.85 12.96
N TYR A 130 6.27 4.26 14.14
CA TYR A 130 5.33 4.42 15.24
C TYR A 130 5.92 5.38 16.27
N THR A 131 5.25 6.51 16.47
CA THR A 131 5.65 7.57 17.41
C THR A 131 4.61 7.68 18.51
N VAL A 132 5.06 7.51 19.75
CA VAL A 132 4.30 7.74 20.98
C VAL A 132 5.05 8.72 21.87
N GLU A 133 4.48 9.12 23.01
CA GLU A 133 4.97 10.22 23.86
C GLU A 133 6.47 10.16 24.18
N PHE A 134 7.04 8.97 24.35
CA PHE A 134 8.44 8.80 24.74
C PHE A 134 9.25 7.87 23.82
N ASP A 135 8.62 7.28 22.80
CA ASP A 135 9.27 6.31 21.92
C ASP A 135 8.99 6.57 20.44
N ARG A 136 10.01 6.30 19.62
CA ARG A 136 9.91 6.32 18.16
C ARG A 136 10.52 5.03 17.60
N ILE A 137 9.66 4.15 17.11
CA ILE A 137 10.04 2.83 16.62
C ILE A 137 9.90 2.80 15.10
N HIS A 138 10.89 2.20 14.43
CA HIS A 138 10.88 2.01 12.99
C HIS A 138 10.79 0.53 12.67
N TYR A 139 9.78 0.14 11.89
CA TYR A 139 9.60 -1.21 11.38
C TYR A 139 9.93 -1.24 9.88
N PRO A 140 11.13 -1.72 9.49
CA PRO A 140 11.54 -1.78 8.09
C PRO A 140 10.93 -3.00 7.39
N LEU A 141 10.10 -2.77 6.38
CA LEU A 141 9.54 -3.77 5.49
C LEU A 141 10.34 -3.81 4.18
N PRO A 142 11.14 -4.87 3.93
CA PRO A 142 11.91 -4.99 2.70
C PRO A 142 11.00 -5.35 1.52
N LEU A 143 10.95 -4.50 0.51
CA LEU A 143 10.17 -4.72 -0.70
C LEU A 143 11.08 -5.12 -1.87
N GLN A 144 10.69 -6.18 -2.55
CA GLN A 144 11.35 -6.68 -3.75
C GLN A 144 10.89 -5.86 -4.97
N TYR A 145 11.83 -5.52 -5.85
CA TYR A 145 11.52 -4.84 -7.10
C TYR A 145 10.80 -5.83 -8.03
N PHE A 146 9.57 -5.49 -8.39
CA PHE A 146 8.71 -6.27 -9.26
C PHE A 146 8.82 -5.82 -10.73
N GLY A 147 9.52 -4.72 -11.00
CA GLY A 147 9.67 -4.17 -12.34
C GLY A 147 8.58 -3.17 -12.70
N LYS A 148 8.47 -2.88 -14.00
CA LYS A 148 7.34 -2.15 -14.57
C LYS A 148 6.28 -3.17 -14.99
N PRO A 149 4.99 -2.92 -14.75
CA PRO A 149 3.93 -3.78 -15.26
C PRO A 149 4.04 -3.87 -16.79
N ASP A 150 3.94 -5.10 -17.33
CA ASP A 150 4.01 -5.32 -18.78
C ASP A 150 2.86 -4.55 -19.46
N PRO A 151 3.15 -3.70 -20.46
CA PRO A 151 2.11 -2.94 -21.17
C PRO A 151 1.01 -3.83 -21.76
N ARG A 152 1.29 -5.10 -22.07
CA ARG A 152 0.29 -6.06 -22.56
C ARG A 152 -0.71 -6.45 -21.49
N VAL A 153 -0.23 -6.74 -20.28
CA VAL A 153 -1.08 -7.10 -19.14
C VAL A 153 -1.98 -5.90 -18.78
N LEU A 154 -1.41 -4.69 -18.75
CA LEU A 154 -2.20 -3.47 -18.55
C LEU A 154 -3.25 -3.26 -19.63
N GLN A 155 -2.93 -3.51 -20.90
CA GLN A 155 -3.90 -3.38 -21.99
C GLN A 155 -5.05 -4.40 -21.88
N GLU A 156 -4.75 -5.65 -21.50
CA GLU A 156 -5.75 -6.68 -21.27
C GLU A 156 -6.64 -6.37 -20.07
N GLU A 157 -6.06 -5.84 -19.00
CA GLU A 157 -6.78 -5.43 -17.79
C GLU A 157 -7.66 -4.20 -18.06
N ILE A 158 -7.15 -3.19 -18.78
CA ILE A 158 -7.94 -2.05 -19.27
C ILE A 158 -9.10 -2.52 -20.15
N LYS A 159 -8.85 -3.49 -21.04
CA LYS A 159 -9.90 -4.04 -21.91
C LYS A 159 -10.96 -4.76 -21.07
N SER A 160 -10.55 -5.56 -20.10
CA SER A 160 -11.44 -6.30 -19.20
C SER A 160 -12.27 -5.35 -18.32
N LEU A 161 -11.64 -4.36 -17.70
CA LEU A 161 -12.31 -3.32 -16.90
C LEU A 161 -13.27 -2.48 -17.74
N LYS A 162 -12.91 -2.14 -18.99
CA LYS A 162 -13.83 -1.45 -19.92
C LYS A 162 -15.04 -2.30 -20.26
N ILE A 163 -14.87 -3.61 -20.45
CA ILE A 163 -15.97 -4.53 -20.70
C ILE A 163 -16.87 -4.62 -19.45
N GLU A 164 -16.29 -4.73 -18.26
CA GLU A 164 -17.05 -4.78 -17.03
C GLU A 164 -17.80 -3.48 -16.74
N LEU A 165 -17.17 -2.32 -16.95
CA LEU A 165 -17.84 -1.01 -16.88
C LEU A 165 -18.97 -0.88 -17.89
N ALA A 166 -18.79 -1.36 -19.12
CA ALA A 166 -19.84 -1.37 -20.12
C ALA A 166 -21.02 -2.26 -19.68
N ARG A 167 -20.74 -3.42 -19.08
CA ARG A 167 -21.77 -4.32 -18.53
C ARG A 167 -22.52 -3.66 -17.38
N VAL A 168 -21.82 -3.07 -16.40
CA VAL A 168 -22.44 -2.37 -15.27
C VAL A 168 -23.29 -1.19 -15.74
N LYS A 169 -22.80 -0.40 -16.70
CA LYS A 169 -23.58 0.69 -17.31
C LYS A 169 -24.81 0.19 -18.07
N GLN A 170 -24.75 -0.97 -18.72
CA GLN A 170 -25.90 -1.60 -19.38
C GLN A 170 -26.89 -2.26 -18.41
N SER A 171 -26.50 -2.52 -17.16
CA SER A 171 -27.39 -2.98 -16.09
C SER A 171 -28.13 -1.84 -15.38
N GLN A 172 -27.65 -0.60 -15.51
CA GLN A 172 -28.30 0.61 -14.95
C GLN A 172 -29.55 1.18 -15.68
N PRO A 173 -29.87 0.92 -16.96
CA PRO A 173 -31.07 1.50 -17.59
C PRO A 173 -32.38 0.92 -17.05
N LEU A 174 -32.33 -0.22 -16.33
CA LEU A 174 -33.48 -0.78 -15.60
C LEU A 174 -33.78 -0.04 -14.30
N GLY A 175 -32.77 0.54 -13.65
CA GLY A 175 -32.90 1.31 -12.42
C GLY A 175 -33.63 2.63 -12.66
N ASP A 176 -33.24 3.36 -13.71
CA ASP A 176 -33.87 4.62 -14.08
C ASP A 176 -35.32 4.41 -14.51
N SER A 177 -35.62 3.40 -15.34
CA SER A 177 -37.00 3.15 -15.80
C SER A 177 -37.94 2.71 -14.66
N ARG A 178 -37.43 1.90 -13.72
CA ARG A 178 -38.19 1.49 -12.53
C ARG A 178 -38.40 2.66 -11.56
N MET A 179 -37.39 3.50 -11.37
CA MET A 179 -37.47 4.73 -10.56
C MET A 179 -38.46 5.73 -11.17
N GLU A 180 -38.44 5.92 -12.48
CA GLU A 180 -39.35 6.82 -13.19
C GLU A 180 -40.81 6.34 -13.13
N LYS A 181 -41.01 5.02 -13.14
CA LYS A 181 -42.33 4.41 -12.93
C LYS A 181 -42.82 4.62 -11.50
N LEU A 182 -41.94 4.40 -10.51
CA LEU A 182 -42.24 4.62 -9.09
C LEU A 182 -42.58 6.09 -8.79
N LEU A 183 -41.85 7.04 -9.39
CA LEU A 183 -42.12 8.47 -9.27
C LEU A 183 -43.43 8.92 -9.95
N ARG A 184 -43.83 8.23 -11.03
CA ARG A 184 -45.13 8.43 -11.67
C ARG A 184 -46.27 7.92 -10.80
N ASP A 185 -46.11 6.73 -10.24
CA ASP A 185 -47.11 6.11 -9.37
C ASP A 185 -47.28 6.90 -8.06
N TYR A 186 -46.17 7.37 -7.47
CA TYR A 186 -46.20 8.23 -6.29
C TYR A 186 -46.96 9.55 -6.54
N ARG A 187 -46.67 10.23 -7.66
CA ARG A 187 -47.39 11.46 -8.08
C ARG A 187 -48.86 11.24 -8.40
N ARG A 188 -49.27 10.01 -8.69
CA ARG A 188 -50.68 9.66 -8.92
C ARG A 188 -51.40 9.48 -7.59
N LEU A 189 -50.79 8.77 -6.66
CA LEU A 189 -51.31 8.56 -5.31
C LEU A 189 -51.45 9.87 -4.52
N GLU A 190 -50.51 10.81 -4.67
CA GLU A 190 -50.64 12.15 -4.05
C GLU A 190 -51.84 12.95 -4.60
N ARG A 191 -52.22 12.72 -5.86
CA ARG A 191 -53.39 13.38 -6.47
C ARG A 191 -54.72 12.73 -6.08
N GLU A 192 -54.71 11.46 -5.69
CA GLU A 192 -55.91 10.73 -5.24
C GLU A 192 -56.18 10.93 -3.73
N LYS A 193 -55.22 11.49 -2.98
CA LYS A 193 -55.31 11.71 -1.53
C LYS A 193 -55.72 13.14 -1.14
N ASN A 194 -55.82 14.05 -2.10
CA ASN A 194 -56.41 15.40 -1.97
C ASN A 194 -57.79 15.44 -2.64
#